data_AF-A0A9D6NPM1-F1
#
_entry.id   AF-A0A9D6NPM1-F1
#
_cell.length_a   1.000
_cell.length_b   1.000
_cell.length_c   1.000
_cell.angle_alpha   90.00
_cell.angle_beta   90.00
_cell.angle_gamma   90.00
#
_symmetry.space_group_name_H-M   'P 1'
#
loop_
_entity.id
_entity.type
_entity.pdbx_description
1 polymer ?
#
loop_
_entity_poly.entity_id
_entity_poly.type
_entity_poly.pdbx_seq_one_letter_code
_entity_poly.pdbx_strand_id
1 'polypeptide(L)'
;MKTVPVWEAAARLGINPCQLTFLIVSHHQSLSANGDLPEALVPTLAQWLGVAQWEAEPLAPPPPMTIESDPVPRRRLLRQLTAKLLAKRKIGESHTQVVHAYRAVPAHLRGEAKLLVERLLRAGYLLPKPTEYGFQISLAPAGLKALKTLVSGEDLHVLPELWE
;
A
#
# COMPACT_ATOMS: atom_id res chain seq x y z
N MET A 1 18.11 -0.06 -17.95
CA MET A 1 19.03 0.44 -16.92
C MET A 1 18.24 0.52 -15.63
N LYS A 2 18.75 0.00 -14.51
CA LYS A 2 18.06 0.14 -13.22
C LYS A 2 18.14 1.59 -12.76
N THR A 3 17.04 2.11 -12.25
CA THR A 3 16.94 3.45 -11.69
C THR A 3 16.54 3.38 -10.23
N VAL A 4 16.93 4.38 -9.46
CA VAL A 4 16.60 4.53 -8.05
C VAL A 4 16.08 5.95 -7.81
N PRO A 5 15.02 6.13 -7.01
CA PRO A 5 14.53 7.45 -6.65
C PRO A 5 15.62 8.28 -5.95
N VAL A 6 15.65 9.60 -6.18
CA VAL A 6 16.59 10.53 -5.50
C VAL A 6 16.53 10.41 -3.99
N TRP A 7 15.35 10.25 -3.39
CA TRP A 7 15.24 10.13 -1.94
C TRP A 7 15.89 8.85 -1.41
N GLU A 8 15.84 7.76 -2.17
CA GLU A 8 16.45 6.49 -1.82
C GLU A 8 17.97 6.57 -1.97
N ALA A 9 18.46 7.17 -3.06
CA ALA A 9 19.89 7.40 -3.26
C ALA A 9 20.48 8.35 -2.19
N ALA A 10 19.74 9.39 -1.79
CA ALA A 10 20.16 10.33 -0.75
C ALA A 10 20.23 9.65 0.62
N ALA A 11 19.24 8.81 0.94
CA ALA A 11 19.24 8.00 2.15
C ALA A 11 20.45 7.03 2.19
N ARG A 12 20.75 6.37 1.07
CA ARG A 12 21.92 5.48 0.94
C ARG A 12 23.26 6.22 1.13
N LEU A 13 23.33 7.50 0.76
CA LEU A 13 24.53 8.34 0.89
C LEU A 13 24.60 9.13 2.20
N GLY A 14 23.62 8.98 3.09
CA GLY A 14 23.58 9.68 4.38
C GLY A 14 23.39 11.20 4.26
N ILE A 15 22.82 11.69 3.15
CA ILE A 15 22.62 13.12 2.90
C ILE A 15 21.14 13.44 2.62
N ASN A 16 20.77 14.71 2.72
CA ASN A 16 19.42 15.15 2.39
C ASN A 16 19.16 15.10 0.85
N PRO A 17 17.96 14.73 0.39
CA PRO A 17 17.61 14.72 -1.05
C PRO A 17 17.91 16.03 -1.80
N CYS A 18 17.77 17.18 -1.14
CA CYS A 18 18.10 18.48 -1.71
C CYS A 18 19.61 18.65 -1.91
N GLN A 19 20.43 18.17 -0.96
CA GLN A 19 21.89 18.19 -1.08
C GLN A 19 22.36 17.28 -2.21
N LEU A 20 21.74 16.10 -2.36
CA LEU A 20 22.04 15.20 -3.45
C LEU A 20 21.69 15.84 -4.81
N THR A 21 20.51 16.46 -4.91
CA THR A 21 20.07 17.16 -6.13
C THR A 21 21.05 18.29 -6.49
N PHE A 22 21.48 19.08 -5.50
CA PHE A 22 22.47 20.13 -5.70
C PHE A 22 23.80 19.58 -6.22
N LEU A 23 24.27 18.46 -5.65
CA LEU A 23 25.49 17.77 -6.08
C LEU A 23 25.39 17.27 -7.53
N ILE A 24 24.27 16.67 -7.91
CA ILE A 24 24.01 16.18 -9.27
C ILE A 24 24.09 17.35 -10.27
N VAL A 25 23.42 18.46 -9.95
CA VAL A 25 23.39 19.66 -10.79
C VAL A 25 24.78 20.32 -10.86
N SER A 26 25.53 20.39 -9.75
CA SER A 26 26.87 20.99 -9.73
C SER A 26 27.89 20.21 -10.57
N HIS A 27 27.63 18.93 -10.84
CA HIS A 27 28.43 18.08 -11.72
C HIS A 27 27.81 17.87 -13.10
N HIS A 28 26.87 18.72 -13.52
CA HIS A 28 26.22 18.71 -14.83
C HIS A 28 25.53 17.38 -15.19
N GLN A 29 25.09 16.63 -14.18
CA GLN A 29 24.26 15.44 -14.39
C GLN A 29 22.79 15.83 -14.41
N SER A 30 21.99 15.10 -15.20
CA SER A 30 20.54 15.30 -15.27
C SER A 30 19.81 14.23 -14.46
N LEU A 31 18.75 14.65 -13.78
CA LEU A 31 17.72 13.74 -13.28
C LEU A 31 16.78 13.35 -14.43
N SER A 32 16.15 12.18 -14.30
CA SER A 32 14.98 11.87 -15.13
C SER A 32 13.78 12.73 -14.73
N ALA A 33 12.78 12.83 -15.60
CA ALA A 33 11.56 13.61 -15.34
C ALA A 33 10.82 13.19 -14.06
N ASN A 34 10.99 11.94 -13.61
CA ASN A 34 10.37 11.40 -12.41
C ASN A 34 11.22 11.57 -11.14
N GLY A 35 12.39 12.22 -11.24
CA GLY A 35 13.33 12.33 -10.11
C GLY A 35 14.05 11.02 -9.80
N ASP A 36 14.17 10.12 -10.78
CA ASP A 36 14.96 8.91 -10.67
C ASP A 36 16.37 9.12 -11.21
N LEU A 37 17.34 8.46 -10.58
CA LEU A 37 18.75 8.42 -10.92
C LEU A 37 19.12 7.06 -11.51
N PRO A 38 20.04 6.99 -12.48
CA PRO A 38 20.66 5.72 -12.85
C PRO A 38 21.36 5.11 -11.63
N GLU A 39 21.08 3.84 -11.31
CA GLU A 39 21.69 3.18 -10.15
C GLU A 39 23.22 3.13 -10.25
N ALA A 40 23.74 3.09 -11.49
CA ALA A 40 25.17 3.15 -11.79
C ALA A 40 25.84 4.48 -11.38
N LEU A 41 25.09 5.55 -11.13
CA LEU A 41 25.63 6.86 -10.72
C LEU A 41 25.88 6.93 -9.21
N VAL A 42 25.25 6.06 -8.41
CA VAL A 42 25.36 6.07 -6.94
C VAL A 42 26.81 5.95 -6.44
N PRO A 43 27.67 5.07 -6.99
CA PRO A 43 29.08 5.01 -6.60
C PRO A 43 29.86 6.29 -6.92
N THR A 44 29.57 6.92 -8.06
CA THR A 44 30.18 8.20 -8.45
C THR A 44 29.77 9.33 -7.51
N LEU A 45 28.50 9.34 -7.08
CA LEU A 45 27.99 10.31 -6.10
C LEU A 45 28.65 10.12 -4.73
N ALA A 46 28.83 8.87 -4.28
CA ALA A 46 29.58 8.56 -3.05
C ALA A 46 31.03 9.07 -3.11
N GLN A 47 31.67 8.91 -4.27
CA GLN A 47 33.04 9.40 -4.51
C GLN A 47 33.12 10.92 -4.45
N TRP A 48 32.18 11.65 -5.08
CA TRP A 48 32.13 13.11 -5.02
C TRP A 48 31.92 13.65 -3.60
N LEU A 49 31.18 12.91 -2.77
CA LEU A 49 30.95 13.25 -1.36
C LEU A 49 32.11 12.85 -0.43
N GLY A 50 33.13 12.13 -0.92
CA GLY A 50 34.22 11.64 -0.09
C GLY A 50 33.79 10.58 0.93
N VAL A 51 32.68 9.87 0.70
CA VAL A 51 32.19 8.82 1.59
C VAL A 51 32.95 7.53 1.29
N ALA A 52 33.95 7.22 2.12
CA ALA A 52 34.89 6.11 1.90
C ALA A 52 34.27 4.71 2.07
N GLN A 53 33.10 4.61 2.70
CA GLN A 53 32.37 3.35 2.90
C GLN A 53 30.91 3.57 2.52
N TRP A 54 30.53 3.03 1.35
CA TRP A 54 29.14 2.96 0.88
C TRP A 54 28.62 1.54 1.13
N GLU A 55 28.69 1.03 2.35
CA GLU A 55 27.91 -0.17 2.64
C GLU A 55 26.45 0.27 2.68
N ALA A 56 25.73 -0.06 1.61
CA ALA A 56 24.28 0.03 1.58
C ALA A 56 23.77 -0.89 2.69
N GLU A 57 23.65 -0.39 3.91
CA GLU A 57 22.69 -0.96 4.84
C GLU A 57 21.38 -1.01 4.06
N PRO A 58 20.82 -2.21 3.81
CA PRO A 58 19.57 -2.31 3.10
C PRO A 58 18.57 -1.48 3.91
N LEU A 59 18.18 -0.33 3.34
CA LEU A 59 17.24 0.58 3.97
C LEU A 59 16.07 -0.29 4.40
N ALA A 60 15.85 -0.43 5.70
CA ALA A 60 14.77 -1.27 6.19
C ALA A 60 13.52 -0.83 5.43
N PRO A 61 12.77 -1.77 4.82
CA PRO A 61 11.60 -1.40 4.02
C PRO A 61 10.75 -0.44 4.86
N PRO A 62 10.27 0.67 4.27
CA PRO A 62 9.52 1.66 5.03
C PRO A 62 8.44 0.93 5.83
N PRO A 63 8.26 1.28 7.11
CA PRO A 63 7.35 0.54 7.96
C PRO A 63 5.98 0.50 7.27
N PRO A 64 5.32 -0.67 7.24
CA PRO A 64 4.05 -0.82 6.57
C PRO A 64 3.08 0.29 7.01
N MET A 65 2.42 0.92 6.03
CA MET A 65 1.54 2.04 6.32
C MET A 65 0.39 1.57 7.20
N THR A 66 0.16 2.24 8.33
CA THR A 66 -0.99 1.92 9.18
C THR A 66 -2.30 2.23 8.44
N ILE A 67 -3.41 1.61 8.87
CA ILE A 67 -4.71 1.88 8.24
C ILE A 67 -5.10 3.35 8.46
N GLU A 68 -4.85 3.90 9.65
CA GLU A 68 -5.24 5.26 10.02
C GLU A 68 -4.49 6.35 9.23
N SER A 69 -3.24 6.09 8.83
CA SER A 69 -2.43 7.03 8.07
C SER A 69 -2.66 6.96 6.55
N ASP A 70 -3.53 6.07 6.06
CA ASP A 70 -3.77 5.92 4.62
C ASP A 70 -4.38 7.20 4.01
N PRO A 71 -3.69 7.93 3.12
CA PRO A 71 -4.15 9.23 2.65
C PRO A 71 -5.42 9.14 1.78
N VAL A 72 -5.77 7.96 1.26
CA VAL A 72 -6.93 7.75 0.39
C VAL A 72 -8.13 7.30 1.24
N PRO A 73 -9.19 8.11 1.42
CA PRO A 73 -10.29 7.79 2.33
C PRO A 73 -11.04 6.49 1.99
N ARG A 74 -11.25 6.22 0.69
CA ARG A 74 -11.92 5.00 0.22
C ARG A 74 -11.09 3.75 0.50
N ARG A 75 -9.79 3.79 0.20
CA ARG A 75 -8.86 2.69 0.49
C ARG A 75 -8.73 2.45 1.99
N ARG A 76 -8.66 3.52 2.78
CA ARG A 76 -8.72 3.45 4.25
C ARG A 76 -9.95 2.69 4.73
N LEU A 77 -11.13 3.05 4.23
CA LEU A 77 -12.39 2.39 4.61
C LEU A 77 -12.42 0.92 4.18
N LEU A 78 -11.95 0.61 2.97
CA LEU A 78 -11.80 -0.76 2.48
C LEU A 78 -10.89 -1.60 3.39
N ARG A 79 -9.73 -1.05 3.76
CA ARG A 79 -8.78 -1.69 4.68
C ARG A 79 -9.43 -1.96 6.04
N GLN A 80 -10.20 -1.02 6.58
CA GLN A 80 -10.94 -1.21 7.84
C GLN A 80 -11.98 -2.34 7.75
N LEU A 81 -12.78 -2.39 6.68
CA LEU A 81 -13.79 -3.43 6.47
C LEU A 81 -13.13 -4.82 6.37
N THR A 82 -12.08 -4.93 5.55
CA THR A 82 -11.35 -6.18 5.34
C THR A 82 -10.61 -6.63 6.59
N ALA A 83 -9.92 -5.71 7.29
CA ALA A 83 -9.23 -6.00 8.55
C ALA A 83 -10.21 -6.56 9.60
N LYS A 84 -11.41 -6.00 9.69
CA LYS A 84 -12.47 -6.48 10.58
C LYS A 84 -12.94 -7.89 10.24
N LEU A 85 -13.14 -8.22 8.96
CA LEU A 85 -13.54 -9.56 8.54
C LEU A 85 -12.41 -10.59 8.76
N LEU A 86 -11.16 -10.20 8.50
CA LEU A 86 -9.97 -11.01 8.78
C LEU A 86 -9.82 -11.29 10.28
N ALA A 87 -9.94 -10.26 11.12
CA ALA A 87 -9.84 -10.40 12.58
C ALA A 87 -10.89 -11.37 13.14
N LYS A 88 -12.09 -11.39 12.54
CA LYS A 88 -13.17 -12.32 12.89
C LYS A 88 -13.11 -13.66 12.16
N ARG A 89 -12.06 -13.92 11.37
CA ARG A 89 -11.86 -15.13 10.56
C ARG A 89 -13.12 -15.50 9.74
N LYS A 90 -13.78 -14.49 9.16
CA LYS A 90 -14.94 -14.68 8.27
C LYS A 90 -14.46 -15.06 6.88
N ILE A 91 -14.05 -16.31 6.71
CA ILE A 91 -13.37 -16.82 5.52
C ILE A 91 -14.07 -18.11 5.07
N GLY A 92 -14.38 -18.23 3.77
CA GLY A 92 -14.98 -19.43 3.19
C GLY A 92 -16.34 -19.77 3.82
N GLU A 93 -16.40 -20.88 4.54
CA GLU A 93 -17.63 -21.35 5.21
C GLU A 93 -18.05 -20.50 6.42
N SER A 94 -17.10 -19.78 7.05
CA SER A 94 -17.41 -18.86 8.13
C SER A 94 -17.92 -17.52 7.59
N HIS A 95 -19.22 -17.28 7.72
CA HIS A 95 -19.90 -16.12 7.14
C HIS A 95 -20.53 -15.20 8.20
N THR A 96 -20.98 -14.02 7.75
CA THR A 96 -21.69 -13.04 8.57
C THR A 96 -22.67 -12.23 7.71
N GLN A 97 -23.70 -11.67 8.31
CA GLN A 97 -24.60 -10.76 7.60
C GLN A 97 -23.85 -9.54 7.03
N VAL A 98 -24.22 -9.11 5.82
CA VAL A 98 -23.59 -7.95 5.15
C VAL A 98 -23.57 -6.70 6.03
N VAL A 99 -24.65 -6.45 6.77
CA VAL A 99 -24.75 -5.29 7.67
C VAL A 99 -23.66 -5.31 8.75
N HIS A 100 -23.24 -6.49 9.21
CA HIS A 100 -22.18 -6.61 10.21
C HIS A 100 -20.80 -6.21 9.71
N ALA A 101 -20.54 -6.24 8.40
CA ALA A 101 -19.29 -5.74 7.84
C ALA A 101 -19.13 -4.24 8.13
N TYR A 102 -20.13 -3.43 7.76
CA TYR A 102 -20.05 -1.97 7.87
C TYR A 102 -20.78 -1.35 9.07
N ARG A 103 -21.35 -2.14 9.98
CA ARG A 103 -22.09 -1.62 11.16
C ARG A 103 -21.32 -0.60 12.01
N ALA A 104 -20.00 -0.76 12.13
CA ALA A 104 -19.14 0.10 12.94
C ALA A 104 -18.69 1.38 12.21
N VAL A 105 -19.03 1.50 10.91
CA VAL A 105 -18.68 2.68 10.10
C VAL A 105 -19.58 3.86 10.49
N PRO A 106 -19.02 5.08 10.65
CA PRO A 106 -19.78 6.29 10.89
C PRO A 106 -20.91 6.48 9.87
N ALA A 107 -22.05 7.04 10.30
CA ALA A 107 -23.25 7.13 9.48
C ALA A 107 -23.01 7.81 8.11
N HIS A 108 -22.20 8.88 8.08
CA HIS A 108 -21.86 9.64 6.88
C HIS A 108 -21.00 8.85 5.88
N LEU A 109 -20.33 7.76 6.29
CA LEU A 109 -19.52 6.89 5.42
C LEU A 109 -20.21 5.57 5.06
N ARG A 110 -21.41 5.31 5.57
CA ARG A 110 -22.11 4.03 5.35
C ARG A 110 -22.47 3.78 3.89
N GLY A 111 -22.81 4.84 3.14
CA GLY A 111 -23.10 4.73 1.71
C GLY A 111 -21.88 4.19 0.96
N GLU A 112 -20.72 4.79 1.21
CA GLU A 112 -19.44 4.37 0.63
C GLU A 112 -19.06 2.94 1.05
N ALA A 113 -19.26 2.60 2.33
CA ALA A 113 -18.97 1.26 2.82
C ALA A 113 -19.81 0.17 2.12
N LYS A 114 -21.07 0.45 1.80
CA LYS A 114 -21.93 -0.46 1.05
C LYS A 114 -21.41 -0.66 -0.38
N LEU A 115 -21.04 0.42 -1.07
CA LEU A 115 -20.47 0.37 -2.41
C LEU A 115 -19.18 -0.47 -2.44
N LEU A 116 -18.30 -0.32 -1.45
CA LEU A 116 -17.09 -1.12 -1.34
C LEU A 116 -17.39 -2.61 -1.12
N VAL A 117 -18.39 -2.95 -0.30
CA VAL A 117 -18.82 -4.35 -0.13
C VAL A 117 -19.36 -4.93 -1.44
N GLU A 118 -20.14 -4.16 -2.19
CA GLU A 118 -20.63 -4.58 -3.51
C GLU A 118 -19.49 -4.78 -4.51
N ARG A 119 -18.49 -3.89 -4.52
CA ARG A 119 -17.29 -4.04 -5.36
C ARG A 119 -16.51 -5.30 -4.99
N LEU A 120 -16.31 -5.57 -3.71
CA LEU A 120 -15.66 -6.78 -3.23
C LEU A 120 -16.42 -8.06 -3.64
N LEU A 121 -17.75 -8.02 -3.64
CA LEU A 121 -18.59 -9.14 -4.11
C LEU A 121 -18.44 -9.35 -5.62
N ARG A 122 -18.52 -8.28 -6.41
CA ARG A 122 -18.39 -8.35 -7.88
C ARG A 122 -17.01 -8.83 -8.30
N ALA A 123 -15.96 -8.38 -7.61
CA ALA A 123 -14.59 -8.78 -7.86
C ALA A 123 -14.22 -10.17 -7.28
N GLY A 124 -15.16 -10.86 -6.61
CA GLY A 124 -14.94 -12.22 -6.10
C GLY A 124 -14.08 -12.31 -4.83
N TYR A 125 -13.80 -11.19 -4.16
CA TYR A 125 -13.09 -11.14 -2.87
C TYR A 125 -14.01 -11.45 -1.68
N LEU A 126 -15.33 -11.30 -1.88
CA LEU A 126 -16.35 -11.78 -0.96
C LEU A 126 -17.20 -12.86 -1.65
N LEU A 127 -17.53 -13.91 -0.89
CA LEU A 127 -18.44 -14.96 -1.32
C LEU A 127 -19.84 -14.66 -0.79
N PRO A 128 -20.85 -14.53 -1.66
CA PRO A 128 -22.24 -14.44 -1.23
C PRO A 128 -22.75 -15.80 -0.74
N LYS A 129 -23.42 -15.79 0.40
CA LYS A 129 -24.11 -16.96 0.98
C LYS A 129 -25.55 -16.54 1.30
N PRO A 130 -26.50 -16.71 0.37
CA PRO A 130 -27.90 -16.51 0.69
C PRO A 130 -28.32 -17.57 1.71
N THR A 131 -28.92 -17.15 2.82
CA THR A 131 -29.48 -18.03 3.84
C THR A 131 -30.93 -17.64 4.10
N GLU A 132 -31.71 -18.54 4.70
CA GLU A 132 -33.10 -18.24 5.11
C GLU A 132 -33.17 -17.02 6.05
N TYR A 133 -32.11 -16.78 6.82
CA TYR A 133 -31.97 -15.66 7.75
C TYR A 133 -31.43 -14.37 7.09
N GLY A 134 -31.27 -14.35 5.77
CA GLY A 134 -30.84 -13.20 4.98
C GLY A 134 -29.52 -13.38 4.23
N PHE A 135 -29.02 -12.28 3.68
CA PHE A 135 -27.84 -12.25 2.81
C PHE A 135 -26.54 -12.15 3.61
N GLN A 136 -25.72 -13.19 3.53
CA GLN A 136 -24.47 -13.31 4.26
C GLN A 136 -23.27 -13.29 3.33
N ILE A 137 -22.12 -12.92 3.89
CA ILE A 137 -20.84 -12.79 3.19
C ILE A 137 -19.70 -13.40 4.00
N SER A 138 -18.69 -13.88 3.28
CA SER A 138 -17.39 -14.29 3.82
C SER A 138 -16.29 -13.88 2.86
N LEU A 139 -15.05 -13.79 3.34
CA LEU A 139 -13.89 -13.57 2.50
C LEU A 139 -13.60 -14.81 1.64
N ALA A 140 -13.33 -14.59 0.36
CA ALA A 140 -12.91 -15.64 -0.54
C ALA A 140 -11.49 -16.12 -0.18
N PRO A 141 -11.26 -17.42 0.04
CA PRO A 141 -9.93 -17.94 0.34
C PRO A 141 -8.89 -17.61 -0.74
N ALA A 142 -9.30 -17.60 -2.01
CA ALA A 142 -8.42 -17.29 -3.15
C ALA A 142 -7.88 -15.85 -3.12
N GLY A 143 -8.70 -14.88 -2.70
CA GLY A 143 -8.31 -13.45 -2.61
C GLY A 143 -7.62 -13.06 -1.31
N LEU A 144 -7.45 -14.00 -0.38
CA LEU A 144 -7.04 -13.70 0.99
C LEU A 144 -5.61 -13.19 1.10
N LYS A 145 -4.71 -13.63 0.22
CA LYS A 145 -3.33 -13.11 0.15
C LYS A 145 -3.32 -11.62 -0.19
N ALA A 146 -3.98 -11.24 -1.29
CA ALA A 146 -4.08 -9.84 -1.72
C ALA A 146 -4.73 -8.95 -0.66
N LEU A 147 -5.82 -9.41 -0.06
CA LEU A 147 -6.51 -8.67 1.00
C LEU A 147 -5.65 -8.50 2.26
N LYS A 148 -4.83 -9.50 2.63
CA LYS A 148 -3.88 -9.38 3.73
C LYS A 148 -2.78 -8.37 3.41
N THR A 149 -2.21 -8.41 2.22
CA THR A 149 -1.20 -7.45 1.75
C THR A 149 -1.74 -6.01 1.77
N LEU A 150 -2.98 -5.82 1.31
CA LEU A 150 -3.66 -4.53 1.38
C LEU A 150 -3.85 -4.05 2.83
N VAL A 151 -4.26 -4.95 3.73
CA VAL A 151 -4.49 -4.62 5.14
C VAL A 151 -3.19 -4.33 5.86
N SER A 152 -2.15 -5.14 5.65
CA SER A 152 -0.82 -4.92 6.25
C SER A 152 -0.22 -3.61 5.78
N GLY A 153 -0.56 -3.14 4.57
CA GLY A 153 0.01 -1.92 4.01
C GLY A 153 1.39 -2.13 3.41
N GLU A 154 1.75 -3.39 3.13
CA GLU A 154 2.94 -3.77 2.35
C GLU A 154 2.84 -3.30 0.90
N ASP A 155 1.67 -3.50 0.28
CA ASP A 155 1.37 -3.00 -1.07
C ASP A 155 -0.07 -2.47 -1.11
N LEU A 156 -0.17 -1.15 -1.29
CA LEU A 156 -1.43 -0.42 -1.36
C LEU A 156 -2.00 -0.34 -2.78
N HIS A 157 -1.34 -0.93 -3.77
CA HIS A 157 -1.74 -0.99 -5.18
C HIS A 157 -2.08 -2.42 -5.61
N VAL A 158 -2.25 -3.35 -4.67
CA VAL A 158 -2.57 -4.75 -4.97
C VAL A 158 -3.99 -4.97 -5.53
N LEU A 159 -4.91 -4.00 -5.34
CA LEU A 159 -6.34 -4.09 -5.73
C LEU A 159 -6.96 -2.71 -6.13
N PRO A 160 -6.32 -1.94 -7.04
CA PRO A 160 -6.69 -0.55 -7.34
C PRO A 160 -8.16 -0.39 -7.75
N GLU A 161 -8.70 -1.38 -8.46
CA GLU A 161 -10.08 -1.41 -8.96
C GLU A 161 -11.15 -1.33 -7.86
N LEU A 162 -10.79 -1.60 -6.60
CA LEU A 162 -11.75 -1.60 -5.50
C LEU A 162 -12.03 -0.19 -4.95
N TRP A 163 -11.12 0.77 -5.09
CA TRP A 163 -11.29 2.12 -4.51
C TRP A 163 -11.14 3.28 -5.50
N GLU A 164 -10.67 3.02 -6.72
CA GLU A 164 -10.73 3.97 -7.85
C GLU A 164 -12.17 4.17 -8.35
#